data_AF-A0A2K3K138-F1
#
_entry.id   AF-A0A2K3K138-F1
#
_cell.length_a   1.000
_cell.length_b   1.000
_cell.length_c   1.000
_cell.angle_alpha   90.00
_cell.angle_beta   90.00
_cell.angle_gamma   90.00
#
_symmetry.space_group_name_H-M   'P 1'
#
loop_
_entity.id
_entity.type
_entity.pdbx_description
1 polymer ?
#
loop_
_entity_poly.entity_id
_entity_poly.type
_entity_poly.pdbx_seq_one_letter_code
_entity_poly.pdbx_strand_id
1 'polypeptide(L)'
;VRPVHSGTATLKDATSEAIRDWVTNVETTHYILGSVAGPHPYPMMVREFHAVIGKETRKQALEKWGGKPDVLIACVGGGSNAMGLFHEFV
;
A
#
# COMPACT_ATOMS: atom_id res chain seq x y z
N VAL A 1 -1.87 13.18 -17.57
CA VAL A 1 -2.80 12.11 -17.13
C VAL A 1 -3.35 11.43 -18.38
N ARG A 2 -3.28 10.08 -18.47
CA ARG A 2 -3.83 9.30 -19.60
C ARG A 2 -5.05 8.50 -19.10
N PRO A 3 -6.28 8.80 -19.54
CA PRO A 3 -7.46 8.04 -19.13
C PRO A 3 -7.45 6.63 -19.74
N VAL A 4 -8.01 5.66 -19.01
CA VAL A 4 -8.15 4.27 -19.48
C VAL A 4 -9.62 4.00 -19.76
N HIS A 5 -9.91 3.64 -21.01
CA HIS A 5 -11.27 3.34 -21.48
C HIS A 5 -11.49 1.82 -21.67
N SER A 6 -10.46 1.00 -21.45
CA SER A 6 -10.55 -0.45 -21.54
C SER A 6 -11.30 -1.04 -20.33
N GLY A 7 -11.96 -2.18 -20.56
CA GLY A 7 -12.63 -2.94 -19.50
C GLY A 7 -13.78 -2.17 -18.83
N THR A 8 -13.77 -2.15 -17.50
CA THR A 8 -14.78 -1.45 -16.68
C THR A 8 -14.44 0.04 -16.44
N ALA A 9 -13.31 0.50 -16.97
CA ALA A 9 -12.75 1.83 -16.71
C ALA A 9 -12.60 2.14 -15.20
N THR A 10 -12.16 1.14 -14.42
CA THR A 10 -11.92 1.29 -12.97
C THR A 10 -10.43 1.15 -12.62
N LEU A 11 -10.10 1.21 -11.33
CA LEU A 11 -8.72 1.12 -10.82
C LEU A 11 -7.97 -0.13 -11.31
N LYS A 12 -8.65 -1.26 -11.44
CA LYS A 12 -8.04 -2.51 -11.95
C LYS A 12 -7.55 -2.33 -13.39
N ASP A 13 -8.34 -1.68 -14.23
CA ASP A 13 -8.03 -1.47 -15.64
C ASP A 13 -6.87 -0.49 -15.77
N ALA A 14 -6.89 0.61 -15.00
CA ALA A 14 -5.79 1.57 -14.94
C ALA A 14 -4.46 0.93 -14.50
N THR A 15 -4.51 0.04 -13.50
CA THR A 15 -3.34 -0.70 -13.02
C THR A 15 -2.79 -1.64 -14.11
N SER A 16 -3.70 -2.30 -14.84
CA SER A 16 -3.33 -3.23 -15.91
C SER A 16 -2.65 -2.52 -17.09
N GLU A 17 -3.17 -1.37 -17.51
CA GLU A 17 -2.52 -0.56 -18.56
C GLU A 17 -1.17 0.01 -18.10
N ALA A 18 -1.06 0.44 -16.84
CA ALA A 18 0.20 0.95 -16.31
C ALA A 18 1.30 -0.13 -16.28
N ILE A 19 0.95 -1.38 -15.93
CA ILE A 19 1.90 -2.50 -15.99
C ILE A 19 2.32 -2.78 -17.45
N ARG A 20 1.39 -2.74 -18.41
CA ARG A 20 1.72 -2.91 -19.83
C ARG A 20 2.69 -1.83 -20.34
N ASP A 21 2.45 -0.58 -19.99
CA ASP A 21 3.32 0.54 -20.33
C ASP A 21 4.71 0.36 -19.71
N TRP A 22 4.77 -0.03 -18.43
CA TRP A 22 6.04 -0.29 -17.75
C TRP A 22 6.84 -1.42 -18.39
N VAL A 23 6.21 -2.55 -18.72
CA VAL A 23 6.89 -3.68 -19.38
C VAL A 23 7.52 -3.26 -20.71
N THR A 24 6.88 -2.31 -21.41
CA THR A 24 7.39 -1.79 -22.69
C THR A 24 8.54 -0.79 -22.50
N ASN A 25 8.63 -0.12 -21.35
CA ASN A 25 9.58 0.97 -21.08
C ASN A 25 10.46 0.70 -19.84
N VAL A 26 10.77 -0.57 -19.56
CA VAL A 26 11.38 -1.02 -18.29
C VAL A 26 12.73 -0.37 -17.98
N GLU A 27 13.50 -0.01 -19.01
CA GLU A 27 14.84 0.59 -18.85
C GLU A 27 14.81 2.05 -18.38
N THR A 28 13.75 2.78 -18.71
CA THR A 28 13.64 4.22 -18.48
C THR A 28 12.55 4.59 -17.48
N THR A 29 11.70 3.63 -17.13
CA THR A 29 10.52 3.86 -16.30
C THR A 29 10.53 2.97 -15.07
N HIS A 30 10.43 3.58 -13.89
CA HIS A 30 10.16 2.86 -12.65
C HIS A 30 8.66 2.86 -12.35
N TYR A 31 8.06 1.67 -12.22
CA TYR A 31 6.66 1.54 -11.86
C TYR A 31 6.44 1.66 -10.36
N ILE A 32 5.75 2.73 -9.94
CA ILE A 32 5.41 2.99 -8.54
C ILE A 32 4.04 2.40 -8.25
N LEU A 33 4.01 1.22 -7.62
CA LEU A 33 2.77 0.60 -7.19
C LEU A 33 2.29 1.17 -5.85
N GLY A 34 1.08 1.71 -5.82
CA GLY A 34 0.55 2.46 -4.67
C GLY A 34 -0.11 1.62 -3.57
N SER A 35 -0.04 0.29 -3.61
CA SER A 35 -0.65 -0.55 -2.57
C SER A 35 0.09 -1.87 -2.36
N VAL A 36 -0.29 -2.62 -1.32
CA VAL A 36 0.29 -3.94 -0.98
C VAL A 36 -0.32 -4.99 -1.91
N ALA A 37 -0.01 -4.87 -3.18
CA ALA A 37 -0.50 -5.69 -4.26
C ALA A 37 0.65 -6.02 -5.22
N GLY A 38 0.34 -6.77 -6.28
CA GLY A 38 1.31 -7.13 -7.31
C GLY A 38 2.30 -8.21 -6.86
N PRO A 39 3.27 -8.53 -7.74
CA PRO A 39 4.26 -9.56 -7.45
C PRO A 39 5.30 -9.08 -6.43
N HIS A 40 5.99 -10.03 -5.82
CA HIS A 40 7.23 -9.73 -5.09
C HIS A 40 8.18 -8.88 -5.99
N PRO A 41 8.82 -7.83 -5.47
CA PRO A 41 8.93 -7.43 -4.06
C PRO A 41 7.89 -6.41 -3.56
N TYR A 42 6.94 -5.98 -4.38
CA TYR A 42 6.07 -4.84 -4.07
C TYR A 42 5.29 -4.96 -2.77
N PRO A 43 4.62 -6.08 -2.44
CA PRO A 43 3.88 -6.19 -1.18
C PRO A 43 4.76 -5.93 0.06
N MET A 44 5.98 -6.48 0.08
CA MET A 44 6.92 -6.30 1.19
C MET A 44 7.45 -4.87 1.23
N MET A 45 7.86 -4.34 0.08
CA MET A 45 8.39 -2.98 -0.02
C MET A 45 7.35 -1.93 0.42
N VAL A 46 6.12 -2.04 -0.07
CA VAL A 46 5.05 -1.08 0.27
C VAL A 46 4.66 -1.18 1.75
N ARG A 47 4.61 -2.40 2.31
CA ARG A 47 4.43 -2.60 3.75
C ARG A 47 5.52 -1.88 4.54
N GLU A 48 6.79 -2.07 4.19
CA GLU A 48 7.91 -1.43 4.88
C GLU A 48 7.81 0.09 4.85
N PHE A 49 7.48 0.68 3.70
CA PHE A 49 7.28 2.11 3.59
C PHE A 49 6.10 2.64 4.41
N HIS A 50 5.05 1.82 4.60
CA HIS A 50 3.89 2.18 5.42
C HIS A 50 4.05 1.81 6.91
N ALA A 51 5.08 1.04 7.30
CA ALA A 51 5.27 0.57 8.67
C ALA A 51 5.46 1.71 9.70
N VAL A 52 5.78 2.92 9.23
CA VAL A 52 5.82 4.13 10.06
C VAL A 52 4.48 4.37 10.79
N ILE A 53 3.35 4.01 10.16
CA ILE A 53 2.02 4.19 10.75
C ILE A 53 1.88 3.39 12.05
N GLY A 54 2.22 2.10 12.02
CA GLY A 54 2.19 1.23 13.20
C GLY A 54 3.18 1.66 14.28
N LYS A 55 4.41 2.01 13.87
CA LYS A 55 5.47 2.48 14.79
C LYS A 55 5.07 3.73 15.56
N GLU A 56 4.54 4.74 14.85
CA GLU A 56 4.06 5.97 15.47
C GLU A 56 2.84 5.72 16.34
N THR A 57 1.89 4.89 15.87
CA THR A 57 0.69 4.53 16.65
C THR A 57 1.08 3.88 17.97
N ARG A 58 2.03 2.93 17.97
CA ARG A 58 2.50 2.25 19.19
C ARG A 58 3.13 3.23 20.18
N LYS A 59 3.99 4.12 19.67
CA LYS A 59 4.63 5.16 20.49
C LYS A 59 3.57 6.08 21.12
N GLN A 60 2.66 6.60 20.31
CA GLN A 60 1.61 7.50 20.77
C GLN A 60 0.63 6.83 21.75
N ALA A 61 0.31 5.55 21.54
CA ALA A 61 -0.53 4.77 22.44
C ALA A 61 0.11 4.61 23.83
N LEU A 62 1.40 4.28 23.86
CA LEU A 62 2.16 4.18 25.10
C LEU A 62 2.22 5.53 25.84
N GLU A 63 2.43 6.63 25.11
CA GLU A 63 2.50 7.99 25.68
C GLU A 63 1.15 8.47 26.23
N LYS A 64 0.04 8.16 25.56
CA LYS A 64 -1.28 8.72 25.90
C LYS A 64 -2.08 7.91 26.91
N TRP A 65 -1.99 6.58 26.87
CA TRP A 65 -2.76 5.71 27.76
C TRP A 65 -1.97 4.52 28.31
N GLY A 66 -0.63 4.53 28.16
CA GLY A 66 0.25 3.60 28.87
C GLY A 66 0.27 2.16 28.33
N GLY A 67 -0.22 1.92 27.11
CA GLY A 67 -0.33 0.55 26.60
C GLY A 67 -0.61 0.46 25.10
N LYS A 68 -0.90 -0.76 24.65
CA LYS A 68 -1.36 -1.01 23.27
C LYS A 68 -2.85 -0.66 23.16
N PRO A 69 -3.35 -0.26 21.98
CA PRO A 69 -4.78 -0.19 21.74
C PRO A 69 -5.42 -1.59 21.83
N ASP A 70 -6.62 -1.70 22.40
CA ASP A 70 -7.39 -2.95 22.40
C ASP A 70 -7.91 -3.31 21.00
N VAL A 71 -8.19 -2.30 20.19
CA VAL A 71 -8.74 -2.44 18.85
C VAL A 71 -8.00 -1.52 17.88
N LEU A 72 -7.60 -2.08 16.73
CA LEU A 72 -7.06 -1.34 15.60
C LEU A 72 -8.03 -1.49 14.41
N ILE A 73 -8.35 -0.39 13.75
CA ILE A 73 -9.30 -0.37 12.62
C ILE A 73 -8.66 0.38 11.45
N ALA A 74 -8.71 -0.21 10.27
CA ALA A 74 -8.24 0.38 9.02
C ALA A 74 -9.12 -0.08 7.86
N CYS A 75 -9.30 0.77 6.85
CA CYS A 75 -10.05 0.39 5.65
C CYS A 75 -9.19 -0.46 4.71
N VAL A 76 -9.80 -1.43 4.03
CA VAL A 76 -9.09 -2.38 3.18
C VAL A 76 -9.60 -2.29 1.74
N GLY A 77 -8.90 -1.50 0.93
CA GLY A 77 -8.91 -1.62 -0.53
C GLY A 77 -7.77 -2.54 -0.98
N GLY A 78 -6.65 -1.96 -1.42
CA GLY A 78 -5.41 -2.71 -1.65
C GLY A 78 -4.58 -2.98 -0.38
N GLY A 79 -4.99 -2.46 0.78
CA GLY A 79 -4.49 -2.88 2.09
C GLY A 79 -3.21 -2.21 2.61
N SER A 80 -2.61 -1.25 1.90
CA SER A 80 -1.34 -0.62 2.34
C SER A 80 -1.41 0.11 3.68
N ASN A 81 -2.44 0.94 3.89
CA ASN A 81 -2.63 1.62 5.18
C ASN A 81 -2.86 0.63 6.33
N ALA A 82 -3.66 -0.41 6.08
CA ALA A 82 -3.98 -1.44 7.06
C ALA A 82 -2.75 -2.27 7.43
N MET A 83 -1.99 -2.73 6.45
CA MET A 83 -0.74 -3.45 6.69
C MET A 83 0.30 -2.59 7.40
N GLY A 84 0.41 -1.31 7.04
CA GLY A 84 1.30 -0.37 7.73
C GLY A 84 0.93 -0.15 9.20
N LEU A 85 -0.37 -0.11 9.51
CA LEU A 85 -0.87 0.01 10.89
C LEU A 85 -0.67 -1.29 11.67
N PHE A 86 -1.09 -2.42 11.11
CA PHE A 86 -1.16 -3.70 11.83
C PHE A 86 0.19 -4.37 12.02
N HIS A 87 1.17 -4.15 11.14
CA HIS A 87 2.46 -4.86 11.16
C HIS A 87 3.23 -4.73 12.49
N GLU A 88 3.09 -3.62 13.21
CA GLU A 88 3.77 -3.40 14.50
C GLU A 88 3.07 -4.12 15.69
N PHE A 89 1.89 -4.69 15.45
CA PHE A 89 1.03 -5.28 16.48
C PHE A 89 0.73 -6.78 16.25
N VAL A 90 1.12 -7.34 15.10
CA VAL A 90 0.94 -8.74 14.68
C VAL A 90 2.30 -9.34 14.33
#